data_AF-A0A7R7GHI4-F1
#
_entry.id   AF-A0A7R7GHI4-F1
#
_cell.length_a   1.000
_cell.length_b   1.000
_cell.length_c   1.000
_cell.angle_alpha   90.00
_cell.angle_beta   90.00
_cell.angle_gamma   90.00
#
_symmetry.space_group_name_H-M   'P 1'
#
loop_
_entity.id
_entity.type
_entity.pdbx_description
1 polymer ?
#
loop_
_entity_poly.entity_id
_entity_poly.type
_entity_poly.pdbx_seq_one_letter_code
_entity_poly.pdbx_strand_id
1 'polypeptide(L)'
;MKKPIQMSALALCSTLLSTGCVSTLEHLSDIEPWVKPYERSHLADPIMSVNRNPIATAYIKHVFEAREGARGADGGAGGGCGCN
;
A
#
# COMPACT_ATOMS: atom_id res chain seq x y z
N MET A 1 -34.75 9.11 -45.92
CA MET A 1 -35.48 8.66 -44.72
C MET A 1 -34.71 7.62 -43.88
N LYS A 2 -33.36 7.62 -43.88
CA LYS A 2 -32.52 6.59 -43.19
C LYS A 2 -32.01 7.02 -41.80
N LYS A 3 -32.26 8.28 -41.40
CA LYS A 3 -31.71 8.90 -40.18
C LYS A 3 -32.24 8.34 -38.84
N PRO A 4 -33.52 7.94 -38.66
CA PRO A 4 -34.01 7.55 -37.33
C PRO A 4 -33.52 6.17 -36.89
N ILE A 5 -33.34 5.23 -37.83
CA ILE A 5 -32.85 3.87 -37.55
C ILE A 5 -31.36 3.90 -37.14
N GLN A 6 -30.56 4.74 -37.80
CA GLN A 6 -29.14 4.90 -37.48
C GLN A 6 -28.93 5.58 -36.11
N MET A 7 -29.78 6.54 -35.73
CA MET A 7 -29.71 7.22 -34.42
C MET A 7 -30.10 6.29 -33.26
N SER A 8 -31.11 5.43 -33.46
CA SER A 8 -31.51 4.46 -32.44
C SER A 8 -30.46 3.36 -32.23
N ALA A 9 -29.82 2.89 -33.31
CA ALA A 9 -28.72 1.93 -33.24
C ALA A 9 -27.48 2.50 -32.52
N LEU A 10 -27.14 3.78 -32.75
CA LEU A 10 -26.04 4.44 -32.03
C LEU A 10 -26.34 4.61 -30.53
N ALA A 11 -27.60 4.93 -30.19
CA ALA A 11 -28.02 5.09 -28.79
C ALA A 11 -28.00 3.76 -28.01
N LEU A 12 -28.48 2.67 -28.63
CA LEU A 12 -28.46 1.32 -28.04
C LEU A 12 -27.04 0.77 -27.87
N CYS A 13 -26.13 1.09 -28.80
CA CYS A 13 -24.73 0.67 -28.69
C CYS A 13 -24.02 1.41 -27.54
N SER A 14 -24.32 2.69 -27.33
CA SER A 14 -23.75 3.49 -26.25
C SER A 14 -24.14 3.00 -24.84
N THR A 15 -25.37 2.51 -24.66
CA THR A 15 -25.83 1.97 -23.35
C THR A 15 -25.26 0.60 -23.04
N LEU A 16 -24.93 -0.22 -24.05
CA LEU A 16 -24.30 -1.54 -23.87
C LEU A 16 -22.83 -1.40 -23.40
N LEU A 17 -22.11 -0.37 -23.86
CA LEU A 17 -20.70 -0.15 -23.50
C LEU A 17 -20.52 0.40 -22.06
N SER A 18 -21.49 1.11 -21.50
CA SER A 18 -21.40 1.69 -20.15
C SER A 18 -21.80 0.73 -19.03
N THR A 19 -22.50 -0.36 -19.35
CA THR A 19 -23.02 -1.31 -18.34
C THR A 19 -21.95 -2.28 -17.81
N GLY A 20 -20.79 -2.37 -18.47
CA GLY A 20 -19.72 -3.30 -18.07
C GLY A 20 -18.93 -2.91 -16.81
N CYS A 21 -18.89 -1.62 -16.44
CA CYS A 21 -18.04 -1.13 -15.35
C CYS A 21 -18.76 -0.99 -13.99
N VAL A 22 -20.09 -1.11 -13.94
CA VAL A 22 -20.86 -0.82 -12.72
C VAL A 22 -21.00 -2.06 -11.82
N SER A 23 -20.97 -3.28 -12.38
CA SER A 23 -21.17 -4.52 -11.63
C SER A 23 -19.97 -4.95 -10.77
N THR A 24 -18.78 -4.37 -10.95
CA THR A 24 -17.59 -4.68 -10.14
C THR A 24 -17.44 -3.77 -8.93
N LEU A 25 -18.19 -2.67 -8.82
CA LEU A 25 -18.06 -1.71 -7.71
C LEU A 25 -18.88 -2.12 -6.48
N GLU A 26 -19.99 -2.84 -6.66
CA GLU A 26 -20.88 -3.30 -5.58
C GLU A 26 -20.27 -4.44 -4.72
N HIS A 27 -19.12 -5.00 -5.10
CA HIS A 27 -18.45 -6.08 -4.37
C HIS A 27 -17.10 -5.70 -3.75
N LEU A 28 -16.64 -4.46 -3.94
CA LEU A 28 -15.37 -4.03 -3.34
C LEU A 28 -15.52 -3.64 -1.86
N SER A 29 -16.74 -3.33 -1.40
CA SER A 29 -17.03 -2.95 -0.01
C SER A 29 -17.26 -4.14 0.94
N ASP A 30 -17.33 -5.37 0.43
CA ASP A 30 -17.61 -6.58 1.21
C ASP A 30 -16.35 -7.43 1.49
N ILE A 31 -15.17 -6.82 1.33
CA ILE A 31 -13.90 -7.44 1.76
C ILE A 31 -13.80 -7.29 3.28
N GLU A 32 -14.52 -8.15 3.98
CA GLU A 32 -14.26 -8.38 5.39
C GLU A 32 -12.86 -9.03 5.53
N PRO A 33 -12.02 -8.62 6.50
CA PRO A 33 -10.80 -9.34 6.77
C PRO A 33 -11.15 -10.78 7.16
N TRP A 34 -11.03 -11.71 6.22
CA TRP A 34 -11.36 -13.14 6.38
C TRP A 34 -10.49 -13.87 7.43
N VAL A 35 -9.53 -13.17 8.03
CA VAL A 35 -8.68 -13.65 9.12
C VAL A 35 -8.97 -12.81 10.36
N LYS A 36 -9.37 -13.48 11.45
CA LYS A 36 -9.61 -12.80 12.73
C LYS A 36 -8.32 -12.11 13.22
N PRO A 37 -8.39 -10.97 13.91
CA PRO A 37 -7.20 -10.21 14.30
C PRO A 37 -6.13 -11.01 15.07
N TYR A 38 -6.56 -11.95 15.90
CA TYR A 38 -5.68 -12.81 16.71
C TYR A 38 -5.09 -14.01 15.94
N GLU A 39 -5.65 -14.36 14.77
CA GLU A 39 -5.12 -15.43 13.91
C GLU A 39 -4.02 -14.93 12.97
N ARG A 40 -3.89 -13.61 12.77
CA ARG A 40 -2.84 -13.03 11.93
C ARG A 40 -1.42 -13.33 12.42
N SER A 41 -1.24 -13.58 13.71
CA SER A 41 0.05 -13.97 14.27
C SER A 41 0.54 -15.32 13.71
N HIS A 42 -0.36 -16.23 13.33
CA HIS A 42 0.00 -17.51 12.73
C HIS A 42 0.53 -17.38 11.31
N LEU A 43 0.16 -16.30 10.61
CA LEU A 43 0.69 -16.01 9.28
C LEU A 43 2.10 -15.38 9.36
N ALA A 44 2.47 -14.79 10.50
CA ALA A 44 3.76 -14.14 10.70
C ALA A 44 4.85 -15.18 11.04
N ASP A 45 5.45 -15.81 10.02
CA ASP A 45 6.66 -16.64 10.17
C ASP A 45 7.81 -15.82 10.79
N PRO A 46 8.54 -16.36 11.78
CA PRO A 46 9.75 -15.74 12.34
C PRO A 46 10.79 -15.25 11.30
N ILE A 47 10.84 -15.82 10.11
CA ILE A 47 11.72 -15.36 9.02
C ILE A 47 11.31 -13.99 8.46
N MET A 48 10.03 -13.63 8.55
CA MET A 48 9.50 -12.33 8.12
C MET A 48 9.72 -11.23 9.15
N SER A 49 10.35 -11.55 10.29
CA SER A 49 10.75 -10.52 11.24
C SER A 49 11.69 -9.52 10.56
N VAL A 50 11.29 -8.25 10.56
CA VAL A 50 12.12 -7.12 10.09
C VAL A 50 13.48 -7.12 10.77
N ASN A 51 13.56 -7.68 11.98
CA ASN A 51 14.78 -7.77 12.73
C ASN A 51 14.89 -9.11 13.46
N ARG A 52 15.78 -9.98 12.98
CA ARG A 52 16.06 -11.29 13.60
C ARG A 52 16.97 -11.20 14.82
N ASN A 53 17.80 -10.15 14.93
CA ASN A 53 18.73 -9.95 16.04
C ASN A 53 18.67 -8.49 16.53
N PRO A 54 17.80 -8.21 17.52
CA PRO A 54 17.57 -6.84 17.98
C PRO A 54 18.82 -6.17 18.55
N ILE A 55 19.73 -6.94 19.15
CA ILE A 55 20.99 -6.42 19.72
C ILE A 55 21.92 -5.95 18.60
N ALA A 56 22.14 -6.78 17.59
CA ALA A 56 23.01 -6.44 16.46
C ALA A 56 22.46 -5.25 15.65
N THR A 57 21.15 -5.22 15.41
CA THR A 57 20.52 -4.10 14.71
C THR A 57 20.54 -2.81 15.52
N ALA A 58 20.35 -2.86 16.84
CA ALA A 58 20.48 -1.68 17.69
C ALA A 58 21.91 -1.12 17.67
N TYR A 59 22.93 -2.00 17.72
CA TYR A 59 24.33 -1.60 17.61
C TYR A 59 24.63 -0.92 16.26
N ILE A 60 24.21 -1.55 15.15
CA ILE A 60 24.43 -1.00 13.81
C ILE A 60 23.65 0.31 13.62
N LYS A 61 22.42 0.40 14.14
CA LYS A 61 21.60 1.61 14.11
C LYS A 61 22.30 2.77 14.82
N HIS A 62 22.87 2.55 16.00
CA HIS A 62 23.63 3.59 16.71
C HIS A 62 24.84 4.08 15.90
N VAL A 63 25.56 3.18 15.23
CA VAL A 63 26.68 3.55 14.34
C VAL A 63 26.19 4.42 13.19
N PHE A 64 25.05 4.08 12.57
CA PHE A 64 24.47 4.90 11.50
C PHE A 64 23.95 6.24 12.03
N GLU A 65 23.28 6.28 13.18
CA GLU A 65 22.82 7.54 13.80
C GLU A 65 23.97 8.50 14.11
N ALA A 66 25.10 8.00 14.61
CA ALA A 66 26.29 8.81 14.86
C ALA A 66 26.89 9.36 13.55
N ARG A 67 26.92 8.56 12.49
CA ARG A 67 27.50 8.96 11.18
C ARG A 67 26.59 9.90 10.42
N GLU A 68 25.30 9.63 10.39
CA GLU A 68 24.31 10.45 9.68
C GLU A 68 23.95 11.72 10.48
N GLY A 69 24.13 11.74 11.81
CA GLY A 69 24.00 12.96 12.63
C GLY A 69 24.89 14.12 12.18
N ALA A 70 26.06 13.81 11.60
CA ALA A 70 26.94 14.81 11.01
C ALA A 70 26.41 15.41 9.69
N ARG A 71 25.47 14.74 9.02
CA ARG A 71 24.95 15.09 7.68
C ARG A 71 23.44 15.31 7.61
N GLY A 72 22.73 15.15 8.72
CA GLY A 72 21.26 15.17 8.78
C GLY A 72 20.70 13.76 8.93
N ALA A 73 20.73 13.22 10.15
CA ALA A 73 20.33 11.86 10.51
C ALA A 73 18.94 11.45 9.97
N ASP A 74 18.69 10.13 9.92
CA ASP A 74 17.40 9.49 9.59
C ASP A 74 16.22 9.92 10.53
N GLY A 75 16.50 10.73 11.56
CA GLY A 75 15.52 11.30 12.49
C GLY A 75 15.76 12.79 12.76
N GLY A 76 14.85 13.43 13.51
CA GLY A 76 14.84 14.89 13.74
C GLY A 76 16.06 15.48 14.46
N ALA A 77 16.98 14.66 14.99
CA ALA A 77 18.26 15.09 15.55
C ALA A 77 19.39 14.88 14.53
N GLY A 78 19.34 15.65 13.45
CA GLY A 78 20.32 15.62 12.37
C GLY A 78 20.80 17.03 12.06
N GLY A 79 21.78 17.51 12.81
CA GLY A 79 22.18 18.91 12.76
C GLY A 79 23.55 19.19 13.36
N GLY A 80 24.61 18.59 12.80
CA GLY A 80 25.97 19.10 12.98
C GLY A 80 26.84 18.38 14.02
N CYS A 81 28.15 18.49 13.78
CA CYS A 81 29.34 17.93 14.46
C CYS A 81 29.38 16.44 14.85
N GLY A 82 28.28 15.67 14.71
CA GLY A 82 28.28 14.22 14.91
C GLY A 82 28.34 13.77 16.38
N CYS A 83 28.10 14.67 17.34
CA CYS A 83 28.02 14.35 18.76
C CYS A 83 26.62 13.82 19.11
N ASN A 84 26.39 12.52 18.90
CA ASN A 84 25.31 11.75 19.54
C ASN A 84 25.87 11.02 20.77
#